data_AF-A0A6M0BTA0-F1
#
_entry.id   AF-A0A6M0BTA0-F1
#
_cell.length_a   1.000
_cell.length_b   1.000
_cell.length_c   1.000
_cell.angle_alpha   90.00
_cell.angle_beta   90.00
_cell.angle_gamma   90.00
#
_symmetry.space_group_name_H-M   'P 1'
#
loop_
_entity.id
_entity.type
_entity.pdbx_description
1 polymer ?
#
loop_
_entity_poly.entity_id
_entity_poly.type
_entity_poly.pdbx_seq_one_letter_code
_entity_poly.pdbx_strand_id
1 'polypeptide(L)'
;IYSDAIDICIDGLNEVTPDTRAMITTFVESYFKGNIIIGTQSMECQTPSSATTYVLQPLKPKQIKEFLLSRYKIMPPDAPISGMKYKQACEKYIDTVLDEYQSEEERKAVRRMLSNPMDLTIVAQMIAYGQKPDLLNLQQQQYQYMAQEYEQLYLRKFPLEAFAEAVYQMRLQDQVAIPADKWFEELICMERHKMVICRIFVDHAGNDRKEWYFRHDKIQDFFIVQTFLGEGKDLPNKHISDPRFRGVYFLLATLLPWNAAWHLRETLIQYAANTKDHTVSDTFVQLLLSRQAA
;
A
#
# COMPACT_ATOMS: atom_id res chain seq x y z
N ILE A 1 -20.37 -9.48 29.94
CA ILE A 1 -19.69 -10.44 29.03
C ILE A 1 -18.93 -11.43 29.90
N TYR A 2 -19.21 -12.73 29.78
CA TYR A 2 -18.46 -13.77 30.50
C TYR A 2 -17.02 -13.83 29.95
N SER A 3 -16.05 -14.29 30.77
CA SER A 3 -14.69 -14.56 30.29
C SER A 3 -14.75 -15.50 29.08
N ASP A 4 -13.94 -15.25 28.05
CA ASP A 4 -13.80 -16.10 26.85
C ASP A 4 -15.06 -16.27 25.97
N ALA A 5 -16.07 -15.42 26.15
CA ALA A 5 -17.29 -15.50 25.33
C ALA A 5 -17.14 -14.82 23.95
N ILE A 6 -16.14 -13.94 23.78
CA ILE A 6 -15.98 -13.10 22.59
C ILE A 6 -14.49 -12.88 22.31
N ASP A 7 -14.11 -13.14 21.06
CA ASP A 7 -12.82 -12.74 20.48
C ASP A 7 -13.04 -11.53 19.57
N ILE A 8 -12.24 -10.48 19.73
CA ILE A 8 -12.33 -9.24 18.96
C ILE A 8 -11.01 -9.02 18.22
N CYS A 9 -11.08 -8.89 16.89
CA CYS A 9 -9.95 -8.51 16.05
C CYS A 9 -10.18 -7.09 15.51
N ILE A 10 -9.33 -6.15 15.88
CA ILE A 10 -9.32 -4.78 15.36
C ILE A 10 -8.14 -4.67 14.40
N ASP A 11 -8.40 -4.45 13.13
CA ASP A 11 -7.35 -4.25 12.11
C ASP A 11 -7.22 -2.75 11.81
N GLY A 12 -5.98 -2.27 11.67
CA GLY A 12 -5.71 -0.89 11.25
C GLY A 12 -6.03 0.22 12.27
N LEU A 13 -5.57 0.13 13.52
CA LEU A 13 -5.74 1.25 14.48
C LEU A 13 -5.14 2.58 13.99
N ASN A 14 -4.17 2.51 13.08
CA ASN A 14 -3.55 3.67 12.41
C ASN A 14 -4.47 4.41 11.43
N GLU A 15 -5.63 3.87 11.11
CA GLU A 15 -6.50 4.41 10.06
C GLU A 15 -7.57 5.34 10.62
N VAL A 16 -7.73 5.38 11.95
CA VAL A 16 -8.75 6.21 12.62
C VAL A 16 -8.16 7.48 13.23
N THR A 17 -9.04 8.39 13.67
CA THR A 17 -8.65 9.64 14.35
C THR A 17 -8.07 9.38 15.75
N PRO A 18 -7.26 10.29 16.31
CA PRO A 18 -6.77 10.19 17.69
C PRO A 18 -7.88 9.93 18.72
N ASP A 19 -9.01 10.62 18.61
CA ASP A 19 -10.16 10.43 19.52
C ASP A 19 -10.75 9.03 19.42
N THR A 20 -10.91 8.51 18.19
CA THR A 20 -11.40 7.14 17.99
C THR A 20 -10.42 6.11 18.56
N ARG A 21 -9.10 6.33 18.42
CA ARG A 21 -8.10 5.47 19.06
C ARG A 21 -8.24 5.48 20.58
N ALA A 22 -8.41 6.65 21.19
CA ALA A 22 -8.60 6.78 22.63
C ALA A 22 -9.85 6.01 23.10
N MET A 23 -10.97 6.11 22.37
CA MET A 23 -12.19 5.35 22.66
C MET A 23 -11.95 3.82 22.57
N ILE A 24 -11.21 3.36 21.55
CA ILE A 24 -10.85 1.94 21.40
C ILE A 24 -9.98 1.50 22.59
N THR A 25 -8.95 2.28 22.95
CA THR A 25 -8.09 1.99 24.10
C THR A 25 -8.91 1.89 25.39
N THR A 26 -9.78 2.86 25.67
CA THR A 26 -10.66 2.83 26.86
C THR A 26 -11.61 1.63 26.85
N PHE A 27 -12.15 1.25 25.69
CA PHE A 27 -12.99 0.06 25.55
C PHE A 27 -12.22 -1.21 25.93
N VAL A 28 -11.01 -1.37 25.40
CA VAL A 28 -10.15 -2.53 25.65
C VAL A 28 -9.76 -2.62 27.13
N GLU A 29 -9.47 -1.49 27.77
CA GLU A 29 -9.17 -1.43 29.20
C GLU A 29 -10.39 -1.72 30.08
N SER A 30 -11.58 -1.28 29.67
CA SER A 30 -12.82 -1.43 30.45
C SER A 30 -13.44 -2.83 30.34
N TYR A 31 -13.27 -3.52 29.21
CA TYR A 31 -13.90 -4.80 28.90
C TYR A 31 -12.89 -5.96 28.82
N PHE A 32 -12.05 -6.10 29.85
CA PHE A 32 -10.92 -7.05 29.91
C PHE A 32 -11.25 -8.56 29.83
N LYS A 33 -12.53 -8.94 29.73
CA LYS A 33 -12.98 -10.35 29.79
C LYS A 33 -13.03 -11.06 28.44
N GLY A 34 -12.79 -10.37 27.32
CA GLY A 34 -12.66 -10.98 25.99
C GLY A 34 -11.21 -11.04 25.53
N ASN A 35 -10.89 -11.92 24.57
CA ASN A 35 -9.58 -11.90 23.92
C ASN A 35 -9.59 -10.83 22.82
N ILE A 36 -8.70 -9.86 22.90
CA ILE A 36 -8.66 -8.75 21.94
C ILE A 36 -7.29 -8.71 21.27
N ILE A 37 -7.27 -8.78 19.94
CA ILE A 37 -6.08 -8.58 19.12
C ILE A 37 -6.25 -7.28 18.34
N ILE A 38 -5.25 -6.41 18.41
CA ILE A 38 -5.23 -5.12 17.73
C ILE A 38 -4.03 -5.08 16.78
N GLY A 39 -4.30 -4.96 15.49
CA GLY A 39 -3.33 -4.68 14.45
C GLY A 39 -3.13 -3.17 14.27
N THR A 40 -1.87 -2.74 14.17
CA THR A 40 -1.54 -1.36 13.87
C THR A 40 -0.16 -1.26 13.20
N GLN A 41 0.01 -0.24 12.37
CA GLN A 41 1.35 0.17 11.90
C GLN A 41 2.14 0.84 13.04
N SER A 42 3.47 0.93 12.88
CA SER A 42 4.35 1.60 13.84
C SER A 42 3.95 3.06 14.00
N MET A 43 3.35 3.39 15.14
CA MET A 43 3.04 4.74 15.56
C MET A 43 3.31 4.87 17.05
N GLU A 44 3.42 6.10 17.53
CA GLU A 44 3.32 6.38 18.96
C GLU A 44 1.87 6.19 19.41
N CYS A 45 1.56 5.00 19.93
CA CYS A 45 0.26 4.69 20.53
C CYS A 45 0.48 4.34 22.00
N GLN A 46 -0.35 4.92 22.88
CA GLN A 46 -0.41 4.48 24.26
C GLN A 46 -1.06 3.10 24.28
N THR A 47 -0.23 2.07 24.50
CA THR A 47 -0.71 0.71 24.63
C THR A 47 -1.47 0.56 25.95
N PRO A 48 -2.60 -0.17 25.96
CA PRO A 48 -3.28 -0.51 27.21
C PRO A 48 -2.30 -1.15 28.19
N SER A 49 -2.39 -0.78 29.47
CA SER A 49 -1.49 -1.30 30.51
C SER A 49 -1.51 -2.83 30.67
N SER A 50 -2.62 -3.47 30.30
CA SER A 50 -2.82 -4.93 30.31
C SER A 50 -2.36 -5.63 29.03
N ALA A 51 -1.93 -4.90 28.00
CA ALA A 51 -1.63 -5.46 26.69
C ALA A 51 -0.21 -6.02 26.61
N THR A 52 -0.08 -7.21 26.01
CA THR A 52 1.22 -7.73 25.55
C THR A 52 1.46 -7.28 24.12
N THR A 53 2.60 -6.63 23.86
CA THR A 53 2.94 -6.13 22.53
C THR A 53 3.78 -7.15 21.76
N TYR A 54 3.32 -7.51 20.57
CA TYR A 54 4.06 -8.34 19.62
C TYR A 54 4.47 -7.49 18.41
N VAL A 55 5.75 -7.54 18.04
CA VAL A 55 6.28 -6.78 16.90
C VAL A 55 6.60 -7.74 15.75
N LEU A 56 5.88 -7.57 14.63
CA LEU A 56 6.12 -8.37 13.43
C LEU A 56 7.52 -8.08 12.87
N GLN A 57 8.35 -9.11 12.82
CA GLN A 57 9.74 -8.99 12.36
C GLN A 57 9.84 -9.09 10.83
N PRO A 58 10.80 -8.39 10.20
CA PRO A 58 11.09 -8.55 8.79
C PRO A 58 11.43 -10.00 8.42
N LEU A 59 10.94 -10.45 7.26
CA LEU A 59 11.21 -11.77 6.70
C LEU A 59 12.72 -12.02 6.60
N LYS A 60 13.18 -13.22 6.97
CA LYS A 60 14.56 -13.64 6.78
C LYS A 60 14.86 -13.80 5.27
N PRO A 61 16.12 -13.64 4.81
CA PRO A 61 16.47 -13.84 3.40
C PRO A 61 15.96 -15.16 2.80
N LYS A 62 16.03 -16.24 3.57
CA LYS A 62 15.48 -17.55 3.18
C LYS A 62 13.96 -17.51 2.96
N GLN A 63 13.22 -16.81 3.82
CA GLN A 63 11.77 -16.68 3.70
C GLN A 63 11.38 -15.80 2.51
N ILE A 64 12.16 -14.75 2.21
CA ILE A 64 11.98 -13.93 1.00
C ILE A 64 12.15 -14.81 -0.25
N LYS A 65 13.22 -15.61 -0.30
CA LYS A 65 13.46 -16.57 -1.38
C LYS A 65 12.31 -17.57 -1.54
N GLU A 66 11.90 -18.22 -0.46
CA GLU A 66 10.79 -19.18 -0.47
C GLU A 66 9.49 -18.52 -0.94
N PHE A 67 9.23 -17.28 -0.51
CA PHE A 67 8.07 -16.53 -0.95
C PHE A 67 8.10 -16.26 -2.45
N LEU A 68 9.18 -15.69 -3.00
CA LEU A 68 9.32 -15.41 -4.44
C LEU A 68 9.14 -16.67 -5.28
N LEU A 69 9.74 -17.78 -4.87
CA LEU A 69 9.60 -19.07 -5.56
C LEU A 69 8.16 -19.61 -5.50
N SER A 70 7.46 -19.42 -4.37
CA SER A 70 6.07 -19.83 -4.24
C SER A 70 5.12 -19.08 -5.20
N ARG A 71 5.48 -17.86 -5.61
CA ARG A 71 4.66 -17.02 -6.50
C ARG A 71 4.59 -17.54 -7.93
N TYR A 72 5.50 -18.43 -8.34
CA TYR A 72 5.48 -19.03 -9.67
C TYR A 72 4.10 -19.62 -10.04
N LYS A 73 3.38 -20.19 -9.06
CA LYS A 73 2.05 -20.80 -9.26
C LYS A 73 0.95 -19.84 -9.70
N ILE A 74 1.12 -18.54 -9.44
CA ILE A 74 0.11 -17.51 -9.71
C ILE A 74 0.54 -16.52 -10.80
N MET A 75 1.66 -16.81 -11.47
CA MET A 75 2.15 -16.02 -12.60
C MET A 75 1.32 -16.29 -13.85
N PRO A 76 1.18 -15.30 -14.75
CA PRO A 76 0.56 -15.50 -16.05
C PRO A 76 1.26 -16.62 -16.84
N PRO A 77 0.51 -17.46 -17.56
CA PRO A 77 1.07 -18.61 -18.29
C PRO A 77 2.00 -18.19 -19.44
N ASP A 78 1.86 -16.97 -19.93
CA ASP A 78 2.65 -16.33 -20.98
C ASP A 78 3.86 -15.55 -20.46
N ALA A 79 4.20 -15.67 -19.17
CA ALA A 79 5.39 -15.05 -18.62
C ALA A 79 6.67 -15.56 -19.34
N PRO A 80 7.54 -14.66 -19.85
CA PRO A 80 8.70 -15.03 -20.65
C PRO A 80 9.77 -15.80 -19.86
N ILE A 81 9.88 -15.54 -18.56
CA ILE A 81 10.78 -16.26 -17.66
C ILE A 81 9.95 -17.20 -16.78
N SER A 82 10.15 -18.50 -16.96
CA SER A 82 9.38 -19.55 -16.26
C SER A 82 10.25 -20.73 -15.83
N GLY A 83 9.70 -21.59 -14.96
CA GLY A 83 10.34 -22.82 -14.49
C GLY A 83 11.71 -22.58 -13.85
N MET A 84 12.72 -23.31 -14.31
CA MET A 84 14.10 -23.20 -13.81
C MET A 84 14.73 -21.83 -14.05
N LYS A 85 14.39 -21.17 -15.17
CA LYS A 85 14.90 -19.81 -15.47
C LYS A 85 14.37 -18.79 -14.46
N TYR A 86 13.10 -18.91 -14.07
CA TYR A 86 12.50 -18.06 -13.04
C TYR A 86 13.18 -18.26 -11.68
N LYS A 87 13.39 -19.53 -11.28
CA LYS A 87 14.10 -19.85 -10.04
C LYS A 87 15.50 -19.21 -10.00
N GLN A 88 16.27 -19.36 -11.07
CA GLN A 88 17.61 -18.76 -11.18
C GLN A 88 17.56 -17.22 -11.14
N ALA A 89 16.56 -16.61 -11.78
CA ALA A 89 16.39 -15.16 -11.77
C ALA A 89 16.04 -14.64 -10.38
N CYS A 90 15.18 -15.33 -9.62
CA CYS A 90 14.89 -14.99 -8.21
C CYS A 90 16.13 -15.10 -7.32
N GLU A 91 16.92 -16.16 -7.49
CA GLU A 91 18.16 -16.38 -6.73
C GLU A 91 19.16 -15.25 -7.01
N LYS A 92 19.43 -14.99 -8.29
CA LYS A 92 20.32 -13.91 -8.71
C LYS A 92 19.84 -12.54 -8.21
N TYR A 93 18.53 -12.28 -8.25
CA TYR A 93 17.97 -11.02 -7.77
C TYR A 93 18.22 -10.82 -6.27
N ILE A 94 17.96 -11.83 -5.44
CA ILE A 94 18.18 -11.75 -4.00
C ILE A 94 19.66 -11.52 -3.69
N ASP A 95 20.55 -12.28 -4.33
CA ASP A 95 21.99 -12.14 -4.11
C ASP A 95 22.45 -10.73 -4.50
N THR A 96 22.01 -10.23 -5.66
CA THR A 96 22.35 -8.88 -6.14
C THR A 96 21.81 -7.79 -5.19
N VAL A 97 20.53 -7.86 -4.81
CA VAL A 97 19.89 -6.79 -4.01
C VAL A 97 20.38 -6.78 -2.56
N LEU A 98 20.78 -7.92 -2.01
CA LEU A 98 21.36 -7.96 -0.66
C LEU A 98 22.84 -7.53 -0.66
N ASP A 99 23.57 -7.78 -1.76
CA ASP A 99 24.98 -7.42 -1.90
C ASP A 99 25.20 -5.98 -2.39
N GLU A 100 24.24 -5.36 -3.08
CA GLU A 100 24.30 -3.98 -3.60
C GLU A 100 24.48 -2.92 -2.49
N TYR A 101 24.09 -3.23 -1.24
CA TYR A 101 24.16 -2.28 -0.11
C TYR A 101 25.28 -2.63 0.85
N GLN A 102 26.11 -1.63 1.20
CA GLN A 102 27.33 -1.82 1.99
C GLN A 102 27.09 -1.64 3.49
N SER A 103 26.15 -0.78 3.90
CA SER A 103 25.84 -0.57 5.32
C SER A 103 24.80 -1.57 5.83
N GLU A 104 24.91 -1.95 7.10
CA GLU A 104 23.89 -2.79 7.77
C GLU A 104 22.52 -2.10 7.84
N GLU A 105 22.49 -0.77 7.86
CA GLU A 105 21.26 0.03 7.93
C GLU A 105 20.49 0.00 6.62
N GLU A 106 21.17 0.18 5.49
CA GLU A 106 20.59 0.04 4.15
C GLU A 106 20.10 -1.39 3.90
N ARG A 107 20.90 -2.40 4.25
CA ARG A 107 20.50 -3.81 4.15
C ARG A 107 19.23 -4.10 4.96
N LYS A 108 19.12 -3.52 6.16
CA LYS A 108 17.93 -3.65 7.01
C LYS A 108 16.72 -2.94 6.41
N ALA A 109 16.90 -1.77 5.80
CA ALA A 109 15.83 -1.04 5.12
C ALA A 109 15.31 -1.81 3.88
N VAL A 110 16.22 -2.29 3.04
CA VAL A 110 15.91 -3.10 1.85
C VAL A 110 15.22 -4.40 2.23
N ARG A 111 15.71 -5.07 3.28
CA ARG A 111 15.05 -6.27 3.81
C ARG A 111 13.64 -5.98 4.31
N ARG A 112 13.40 -4.82 4.93
CA ARG A 112 12.04 -4.39 5.34
C ARG A 112 11.13 -4.20 4.13
N MET A 113 11.60 -3.54 3.07
CA MET A 113 10.85 -3.39 1.81
C MET A 113 10.51 -4.77 1.20
N LEU A 114 11.50 -5.66 1.15
CA LEU A 114 11.34 -7.05 0.71
C LEU A 114 10.61 -7.95 1.71
N SER A 115 10.14 -7.43 2.85
CA SER A 115 9.34 -8.22 3.80
C SER A 115 7.84 -8.08 3.59
N ASN A 116 7.41 -7.10 2.79
CA ASN A 116 6.01 -6.89 2.46
C ASN A 116 5.56 -7.92 1.41
N PRO A 117 4.63 -8.85 1.72
CA PRO A 117 4.14 -9.85 0.77
C PRO A 117 3.50 -9.27 -0.50
N MET A 118 2.91 -8.07 -0.41
CA MET A 118 2.35 -7.36 -1.55
C MET A 118 3.48 -6.93 -2.50
N ASP A 119 4.46 -6.18 -2.00
CA ASP A 119 5.60 -5.71 -2.78
C ASP A 119 6.40 -6.90 -3.35
N LEU A 120 6.62 -7.97 -2.57
CA LEU A 120 7.26 -9.19 -3.05
C LEU A 120 6.49 -9.89 -4.18
N THR A 121 5.16 -9.79 -4.21
CA THR A 121 4.37 -10.34 -5.32
C THR A 121 4.62 -9.56 -6.60
N ILE A 122 4.79 -8.22 -6.50
CA ILE A 122 5.12 -7.36 -7.64
C ILE A 122 6.55 -7.65 -8.12
N VAL A 123 7.51 -7.75 -7.20
CA VAL A 123 8.89 -8.15 -7.50
C VAL A 123 8.92 -9.49 -8.24
N ALA A 124 8.19 -10.50 -7.75
CA ALA A 124 8.06 -11.79 -8.43
C ALA A 124 7.53 -11.66 -9.86
N GLN A 125 6.49 -10.85 -10.05
CA GLN A 125 5.90 -10.61 -11.38
C GLN A 125 6.90 -9.92 -12.32
N MET A 126 7.59 -8.88 -11.86
CA MET A 126 8.61 -8.17 -12.64
C MET A 126 9.75 -9.12 -13.07
N ILE A 127 10.23 -9.97 -12.17
CA ILE A 127 11.24 -10.98 -12.49
C ILE A 127 10.72 -11.96 -13.54
N ALA A 128 9.47 -12.42 -13.43
CA ALA A 128 8.85 -13.32 -14.41
C ALA A 128 8.75 -12.69 -15.82
N TYR A 129 8.61 -11.37 -15.88
CA TYR A 129 8.62 -10.57 -17.12
C TYR A 129 10.03 -10.11 -17.57
N GLY A 130 11.09 -10.58 -16.90
CA GLY A 130 12.47 -10.23 -17.25
C GLY A 130 12.87 -8.79 -16.94
N GLN A 131 12.14 -8.13 -16.04
CA GLN A 131 12.41 -6.76 -15.61
C GLN A 131 13.34 -6.75 -14.39
N LYS A 132 14.03 -5.62 -14.17
CA LYS A 132 14.79 -5.35 -12.93
C LYS A 132 13.88 -4.57 -11.96
N PRO A 133 13.41 -5.17 -10.85
CA PRO A 133 12.59 -4.48 -9.87
C PRO A 133 13.38 -3.34 -9.19
N ASP A 134 12.81 -2.15 -9.18
CA ASP A 134 13.25 -1.02 -8.35
C ASP A 134 12.37 -0.92 -7.11
N LEU A 135 12.94 -1.22 -5.94
CA LEU A 135 12.19 -1.23 -4.69
C LEU A 135 11.69 0.16 -4.27
N LEU A 136 12.36 1.23 -4.69
CA LEU A 136 11.97 2.60 -4.35
C LEU A 136 10.84 3.11 -5.22
N ASN A 137 10.71 2.59 -6.44
CA ASN A 137 9.71 3.01 -7.44
C ASN A 137 8.77 1.88 -7.86
N LEU A 138 8.62 0.84 -7.04
CA LEU A 138 7.95 -0.40 -7.42
C LEU A 138 6.52 -0.21 -7.92
N GLN A 139 5.73 0.65 -7.27
CA GLN A 139 4.36 0.97 -7.66
C GLN A 139 4.29 1.70 -9.00
N GLN A 140 5.16 2.69 -9.19
CA GLN A 140 5.26 3.44 -10.44
C GLN A 140 5.66 2.50 -11.59
N GLN A 141 6.65 1.63 -11.37
CA GLN A 141 7.06 0.63 -12.35
C GLN A 141 5.91 -0.34 -12.67
N GLN A 142 5.20 -0.86 -11.67
CA GLN A 142 4.05 -1.75 -11.86
C GLN A 142 2.99 -1.08 -12.76
N TYR A 143 2.67 0.19 -12.48
CA TYR A 143 1.75 0.97 -13.30
C TYR A 143 2.25 1.14 -14.73
N GLN A 144 3.53 1.50 -14.93
CA GLN A 144 4.09 1.70 -16.27
C GLN A 144 4.01 0.43 -17.12
N TYR A 145 4.32 -0.73 -16.55
CA TYR A 145 4.18 -2.00 -17.26
C TYR A 145 2.73 -2.31 -17.59
N MET A 146 1.82 -2.09 -16.64
CA MET A 146 0.38 -2.26 -16.87
C MET A 146 -0.13 -1.34 -17.98
N ALA A 147 0.23 -0.06 -17.92
CA ALA A 147 -0.18 0.95 -18.90
C ALA A 147 0.39 0.66 -20.30
N GLN A 148 1.63 0.19 -20.39
CA GLN A 148 2.25 -0.23 -21.65
C GLN A 148 1.53 -1.44 -22.25
N GLU A 149 1.22 -2.45 -21.45
CA GLU A 149 0.47 -3.63 -21.91
C GLU A 149 -0.96 -3.23 -22.33
N TYR A 150 -1.62 -2.37 -21.56
CA TYR A 150 -2.92 -1.80 -21.91
C TYR A 150 -2.88 -1.08 -23.27
N GLU A 151 -1.88 -0.23 -23.50
CA GLU A 151 -1.72 0.48 -24.77
C GLU A 151 -1.50 -0.45 -25.96
N GLN A 152 -0.78 -1.56 -25.77
CA GLN A 152 -0.59 -2.57 -26.80
C GLN A 152 -1.87 -3.36 -27.10
N LEU A 153 -2.64 -3.70 -26.07
CA LEU A 153 -3.86 -4.51 -26.21
C LEU A 153 -5.05 -3.72 -26.76
N TYR A 154 -5.24 -2.48 -26.30
CA TYR A 154 -6.41 -1.66 -26.61
C TYR A 154 -6.10 -0.52 -27.58
N LEU A 155 -4.85 -0.39 -28.05
CA LEU A 155 -4.38 0.64 -29.00
C LEU A 155 -4.68 2.08 -28.53
N ARG A 156 -4.75 2.28 -27.22
CA ARG A 156 -5.01 3.57 -26.57
C ARG A 156 -4.33 3.63 -25.21
N LYS A 157 -3.92 4.82 -24.79
CA LYS A 157 -3.29 5.01 -23.48
C LYS A 157 -4.27 4.72 -22.35
N PHE A 158 -3.75 4.17 -21.25
CA PHE A 158 -4.52 4.06 -20.02
C PHE A 158 -5.02 5.46 -19.59
N PRO A 159 -6.33 5.64 -19.33
CA PRO A 159 -6.91 6.95 -19.03
C PRO A 159 -6.62 7.39 -17.58
N LEU A 160 -5.33 7.57 -17.25
CA LEU A 160 -4.83 7.75 -15.89
C LEU A 160 -5.54 8.88 -15.14
N GLU A 161 -5.65 10.06 -15.74
CA GLU A 161 -6.25 11.24 -15.10
C GLU A 161 -7.72 11.00 -14.74
N ALA A 162 -8.50 10.48 -15.69
CA ALA A 162 -9.92 10.21 -15.49
C ALA A 162 -10.15 9.06 -14.49
N PHE A 163 -9.29 8.04 -14.52
CA PHE A 163 -9.34 6.94 -13.56
C PHE A 163 -8.96 7.40 -12.15
N ALA A 164 -7.86 8.16 -12.02
CA ALA A 164 -7.40 8.75 -10.77
C ALA A 164 -8.47 9.63 -10.11
N GLU A 165 -9.14 10.49 -10.89
CA GLU A 165 -10.24 11.31 -10.39
C GLU A 165 -11.41 10.43 -9.93
N ALA A 166 -11.79 9.39 -10.67
CA ALA A 166 -12.85 8.47 -10.23
C ALA A 166 -12.49 7.77 -8.90
N VAL A 167 -11.25 7.31 -8.74
CA VAL A 167 -10.77 6.67 -7.51
C VAL A 167 -10.73 7.66 -6.33
N TYR A 168 -10.37 8.91 -6.57
CA TYR A 168 -10.43 9.97 -5.58
C TYR A 168 -11.88 10.22 -5.11
N GLN A 169 -12.85 10.32 -6.04
CA GLN A 169 -14.26 10.46 -5.69
C GLN A 169 -14.80 9.25 -4.94
N MET A 170 -14.40 8.04 -5.32
CA MET A 170 -14.74 6.81 -4.58
C MET A 170 -14.27 6.89 -3.12
N ARG A 171 -13.02 7.35 -2.88
CA ARG A 171 -12.49 7.51 -1.51
C ARG A 171 -13.30 8.52 -0.70
N LEU A 172 -13.75 9.63 -1.31
CA LEU A 172 -14.59 10.61 -0.63
C LEU A 172 -15.96 10.07 -0.22
N GLN A 173 -16.51 9.14 -1.02
CA GLN A 173 -17.82 8.53 -0.83
C GLN A 173 -17.76 7.18 -0.11
N ASP A 174 -16.59 6.79 0.40
CA ASP A 174 -16.31 5.51 1.03
C ASP A 174 -16.74 4.29 0.17
N GLN A 175 -16.66 4.45 -1.15
CA GLN A 175 -16.95 3.39 -2.12
C GLN A 175 -15.72 2.50 -2.30
N VAL A 176 -15.91 1.20 -2.10
CA VAL A 176 -14.83 0.20 -2.14
C VAL A 176 -14.73 -0.54 -3.48
N ALA A 177 -15.86 -0.75 -4.16
CA ALA A 177 -15.91 -1.47 -5.43
C ALA A 177 -15.75 -0.52 -6.60
N ILE A 178 -14.86 -0.86 -7.54
CA ILE A 178 -14.61 -0.05 -8.74
C ILE A 178 -15.75 -0.32 -9.76
N PRO A 179 -16.40 0.73 -10.31
CA PRO A 179 -17.53 0.56 -11.23
C PRO A 179 -17.08 -0.05 -12.55
N ALA A 180 -17.37 -1.34 -12.73
CA ALA A 180 -16.93 -2.13 -13.88
C ALA A 180 -17.62 -1.75 -15.18
N ASP A 181 -18.83 -1.21 -15.13
CA ASP A 181 -19.57 -0.67 -16.28
C ASP A 181 -18.79 0.43 -17.02
N LYS A 182 -18.00 1.22 -16.27
CA LYS A 182 -17.18 2.31 -16.83
C LYS A 182 -15.75 1.90 -17.14
N TRP A 183 -15.17 1.00 -16.35
CA TRP A 183 -13.72 0.71 -16.34
C TRP A 183 -13.37 -0.74 -16.69
N PHE A 184 -14.24 -1.46 -17.39
CA PHE A 184 -14.10 -2.91 -17.59
C PHE A 184 -12.73 -3.30 -18.18
N GLU A 185 -12.33 -2.64 -19.27
CA GLU A 185 -11.08 -2.95 -19.97
C GLU A 185 -9.84 -2.66 -19.12
N GLU A 186 -9.86 -1.53 -18.40
CA GLU A 186 -8.84 -1.14 -17.44
C GLU A 186 -8.73 -2.18 -16.32
N LEU A 187 -9.86 -2.61 -15.77
CA LEU A 187 -9.92 -3.58 -14.68
C LEU A 187 -9.38 -4.96 -15.07
N ILE A 188 -9.66 -5.43 -16.29
CA ILE A 188 -9.08 -6.69 -16.80
C ILE A 188 -7.56 -6.61 -16.87
N CYS A 189 -7.02 -5.50 -17.38
CA CYS A 189 -5.58 -5.29 -17.42
C CYS A 189 -4.98 -5.19 -16.00
N MET A 190 -5.59 -4.36 -15.15
CA MET A 190 -5.16 -4.19 -13.75
C MET A 190 -5.19 -5.50 -12.95
N GLU A 191 -6.15 -6.39 -13.20
CA GLU A 191 -6.24 -7.69 -12.54
C GLU A 191 -5.05 -8.59 -12.91
N ARG A 192 -4.71 -8.62 -14.20
CA ARG A 192 -3.53 -9.34 -14.72
C ARG A 192 -2.23 -8.83 -14.10
N HIS A 193 -2.12 -7.51 -13.90
CA HIS A 193 -0.98 -6.87 -13.22
C HIS A 193 -1.09 -6.87 -11.70
N LYS A 194 -2.02 -7.63 -11.11
CA LYS A 194 -2.18 -7.75 -9.66
C LYS A 194 -2.35 -6.39 -8.96
N MET A 195 -3.06 -5.47 -9.61
CA MET A 195 -3.45 -4.17 -9.04
C MET A 195 -4.86 -4.22 -8.44
N VAL A 196 -5.74 -5.06 -8.99
CA VAL A 196 -7.08 -5.33 -8.46
C VAL A 196 -7.32 -6.83 -8.27
N ILE A 197 -8.35 -7.20 -7.51
CA ILE A 197 -8.93 -8.54 -7.49
C ILE A 197 -10.37 -8.49 -7.99
N CYS A 198 -10.79 -9.49 -8.76
CA CYS A 198 -12.20 -9.76 -9.01
C CYS A 198 -12.74 -10.69 -7.91
N ARG A 199 -13.91 -10.37 -7.35
CA ARG A 199 -14.71 -11.25 -6.49
C ARG A 199 -16.03 -11.56 -7.17
N ILE A 200 -16.47 -12.80 -7.06
CA ILE A 200 -17.78 -13.25 -7.55
C ILE A 200 -18.67 -13.40 -6.33
N PHE A 201 -19.83 -12.73 -6.37
CA PHE A 201 -20.89 -12.84 -5.39
C PHE A 201 -22.12 -13.40 -6.06
N VAL A 202 -22.92 -14.16 -5.33
CA VAL A 202 -24.26 -14.57 -5.79
C VAL A 202 -25.25 -13.58 -5.21
N ASP A 203 -26.01 -12.90 -6.06
CA ASP A 203 -27.04 -11.98 -5.63
C ASP A 203 -28.27 -12.72 -5.04
N HIS A 204 -29.22 -11.96 -4.48
CA HIS A 204 -30.45 -12.54 -3.92
C HIS A 204 -31.35 -13.24 -4.95
N ALA A 205 -31.13 -12.97 -6.25
CA ALA A 205 -31.84 -13.60 -7.36
C ALA A 205 -31.08 -14.82 -7.92
N GLY A 206 -29.93 -15.18 -7.34
CA GLY A 206 -29.11 -16.31 -7.77
C GLY A 206 -28.17 -16.03 -8.94
N ASN A 207 -27.99 -14.76 -9.34
CA ASN A 207 -27.08 -14.40 -10.42
C ASN A 207 -25.68 -14.09 -9.89
N ASP A 208 -24.68 -14.47 -10.66
CA ASP A 208 -23.28 -14.12 -10.39
C ASP A 208 -23.04 -12.65 -10.69
N ARG A 209 -22.68 -11.88 -9.66
CA ARG A 209 -22.19 -10.51 -9.74
C ARG A 209 -20.68 -10.48 -9.54
N LYS A 210 -19.97 -9.91 -10.49
CA LYS A 210 -18.53 -9.65 -10.38
C LYS A 210 -18.29 -8.24 -9.88
N GLU A 211 -17.37 -8.12 -8.92
CA GLU A 211 -16.94 -6.84 -8.39
C GLU A 211 -15.42 -6.79 -8.29
N TRP A 212 -14.86 -5.62 -8.60
CA TRP A 212 -13.42 -5.40 -8.56
C TRP A 212 -13.04 -4.48 -7.41
N TYR A 213 -11.96 -4.83 -6.75
CA TYR A 213 -11.43 -4.13 -5.59
C TYR A 213 -9.93 -3.91 -5.77
N PHE A 214 -9.40 -2.78 -5.32
CA PHE A 214 -7.95 -2.64 -5.18
C PHE A 214 -7.41 -3.75 -4.27
N ARG A 215 -6.27 -4.35 -4.63
CA ARG A 215 -5.67 -5.39 -3.77
C ARG A 215 -5.16 -4.84 -2.44
N HIS A 216 -4.87 -3.53 -2.41
CA HIS A 216 -4.27 -2.85 -1.28
C HIS A 216 -4.41 -1.33 -1.43
N ASP A 217 -4.55 -0.63 -0.30
CA ASP A 217 -4.67 0.83 -0.23
C ASP A 217 -3.53 1.58 -0.92
N LYS A 218 -2.28 1.17 -0.71
CA LYS A 218 -1.09 1.66 -1.46
C LYS A 218 -1.29 1.74 -2.99
N ILE A 219 -2.06 0.84 -3.60
CA ILE A 219 -2.37 0.89 -5.04
C ILE A 219 -3.42 1.95 -5.33
N GLN A 220 -4.46 2.02 -4.50
CA GLN A 220 -5.48 3.07 -4.59
C GLN A 220 -4.85 4.46 -4.40
N ASP A 221 -4.01 4.63 -3.39
CA ASP A 221 -3.30 5.86 -3.07
C ASP A 221 -2.37 6.30 -4.21
N PHE A 222 -1.75 5.35 -4.92
CA PHE A 222 -0.97 5.64 -6.13
C PHE A 222 -1.81 6.31 -7.23
N PHE A 223 -3.08 5.93 -7.39
CA PHE A 223 -3.96 6.61 -8.34
C PHE A 223 -4.45 7.95 -7.78
N ILE A 224 -4.83 8.00 -6.50
CA ILE A 224 -5.32 9.23 -5.86
C ILE A 224 -4.25 10.31 -5.89
N VAL A 225 -2.98 9.99 -5.63
CA VAL A 225 -1.90 11.01 -5.60
C VAL A 225 -1.75 11.73 -6.93
N GLN A 226 -2.10 11.11 -8.06
CA GLN A 226 -2.08 11.78 -9.36
C GLN A 226 -3.03 12.99 -9.40
N THR A 227 -4.16 12.92 -8.68
CA THR A 227 -5.10 14.05 -8.56
C THR A 227 -4.54 15.19 -7.69
N PHE A 228 -3.71 14.86 -6.70
CA PHE A 228 -3.04 15.83 -5.81
C PHE A 228 -1.84 16.51 -6.49
N LEU A 229 -1.23 15.85 -7.48
CA LEU A 229 -0.15 16.42 -8.30
C LEU A 229 -0.65 17.32 -9.44
N GLY A 230 -1.96 17.28 -9.75
CA GLY A 230 -2.56 18.08 -10.81
C GLY A 230 -2.56 19.59 -10.52
N GLU A 231 -2.32 20.40 -11.55
CA GLU A 231 -2.27 21.86 -11.41
C GLU A 231 -3.62 22.46 -10.97
N GLY A 232 -3.56 23.48 -10.11
CA GLY A 232 -4.72 24.30 -9.75
C GLY A 232 -5.66 23.75 -8.67
N LYS A 233 -5.36 22.58 -8.08
CA LYS A 233 -6.14 22.04 -6.95
C LYS A 233 -5.33 22.06 -5.65
N ASP A 234 -5.79 22.81 -4.65
CA ASP A 234 -5.20 22.79 -3.30
C ASP A 234 -5.72 21.61 -2.45
N LEU A 235 -5.65 20.40 -3.02
CA LEU A 235 -6.07 19.18 -2.33
C LEU A 235 -5.23 18.85 -1.08
N PRO A 236 -3.90 19.07 -1.06
CA PRO A 236 -3.10 18.83 0.14
C PRO A 236 -3.55 19.65 1.34
N ASN A 237 -3.98 20.90 1.18
CA ASN A 237 -4.49 21.67 2.31
C ASN A 237 -5.94 21.30 2.66
N LYS A 238 -6.76 20.99 1.65
CA LYS A 238 -8.17 20.61 1.86
C LYS A 238 -8.34 19.33 2.69
N HIS A 239 -7.45 18.36 2.50
CA HIS A 239 -7.57 17.01 3.09
C HIS A 239 -6.58 16.73 4.22
N ILE A 240 -5.92 17.77 4.75
CA ILE A 240 -4.84 17.61 5.74
C ILE A 240 -5.31 16.92 7.03
N SER A 241 -6.58 17.08 7.38
CA SER A 241 -7.20 16.47 8.55
C SER A 241 -7.96 15.17 8.26
N ASP A 242 -8.02 14.72 7.01
CA ASP A 242 -8.80 13.55 6.60
C ASP A 242 -7.94 12.28 6.64
N PRO A 243 -8.21 11.34 7.58
CA PRO A 243 -7.43 10.11 7.73
C PRO A 243 -7.37 9.25 6.45
N ARG A 244 -8.37 9.37 5.57
CA ARG A 244 -8.49 8.57 4.35
C ARG A 244 -7.40 8.85 3.33
N PHE A 245 -6.73 10.00 3.44
CA PHE A 245 -5.68 10.44 2.51
C PHE A 245 -4.26 10.34 3.10
N ARG A 246 -4.08 9.78 4.30
CA ARG A 246 -2.75 9.68 4.95
C ARG A 246 -1.68 9.04 4.04
N GLY A 247 -2.01 7.93 3.38
CA GLY A 247 -1.10 7.26 2.46
C GLY A 247 -0.72 8.12 1.24
N VAL A 248 -1.61 9.00 0.79
CA VAL A 248 -1.36 9.95 -0.29
C VAL A 248 -0.30 10.98 0.12
N TYR A 249 -0.33 11.49 1.36
CA TYR A 249 0.71 12.40 1.85
C TYR A 249 2.10 11.74 1.86
N PHE A 250 2.19 10.46 2.21
CA PHE A 250 3.47 9.74 2.17
C PHE A 250 4.01 9.60 0.74
N LEU A 251 3.13 9.43 -0.26
CA LEU A 251 3.53 9.48 -1.67
C LEU A 251 3.91 10.90 -2.12
N LEU A 252 3.23 11.94 -1.64
CA LEU A 252 3.61 13.33 -1.95
C LEU A 252 5.01 13.67 -1.41
N ALA A 253 5.41 13.09 -0.28
CA ALA A 253 6.75 13.26 0.27
C ALA A 253 7.84 12.81 -0.71
N THR A 254 7.57 11.81 -1.56
CA THR A 254 8.50 11.27 -2.55
C THR A 254 8.36 11.91 -3.92
N LEU A 255 7.13 12.19 -4.36
CA LEU A 255 6.81 12.62 -5.72
C LEU A 255 6.89 14.13 -5.94
N LEU A 256 6.63 14.95 -4.92
CA LEU A 256 6.66 16.40 -5.08
C LEU A 256 8.08 16.92 -5.35
N PRO A 257 8.23 17.98 -6.17
CA PRO A 257 9.46 18.75 -6.24
C PRO A 257 9.91 19.20 -4.84
N TRP A 258 11.22 19.23 -4.60
CA TRP A 258 11.79 19.47 -3.27
C TRP A 258 11.17 20.68 -2.55
N ASN A 259 11.09 21.84 -3.22
CA ASN A 259 10.53 23.06 -2.63
C ASN A 259 9.05 22.89 -2.25
N ALA A 260 8.25 22.24 -3.10
CA ALA A 260 6.84 21.99 -2.83
C ALA A 260 6.66 20.99 -1.66
N ALA A 261 7.47 19.93 -1.63
CA ALA A 261 7.49 18.97 -0.53
C ALA A 261 7.90 19.64 0.81
N TRP A 262 8.87 20.55 0.77
CA TRP A 262 9.31 21.32 1.93
C TRP A 262 8.23 22.26 2.47
N HIS A 263 7.53 22.98 1.58
CA HIS A 263 6.37 23.80 1.98
C HIS A 263 5.24 22.96 2.59
N LEU A 264 4.96 21.79 2.01
CA LEU A 264 3.97 20.87 2.55
C LEU A 264 4.40 20.33 3.93
N ARG A 265 5.69 20.04 4.12
CA ARG A 265 6.26 19.66 5.43
C ARG A 265 5.96 20.72 6.50
N GLU A 266 6.21 21.99 6.23
CA GLU A 266 5.93 23.07 7.20
C GLU A 266 4.44 23.14 7.54
N THR A 267 3.58 22.97 6.54
CA THR A 267 2.12 22.96 6.74
C THR A 267 1.68 21.80 7.64
N LEU A 268 2.21 20.60 7.41
CA LEU A 268 1.93 19.42 8.22
C LEU A 268 2.44 19.56 9.67
N ILE A 269 3.61 20.17 9.88
CA ILE A 269 4.15 20.45 11.22
C ILE A 269 3.26 21.44 11.96
N GLN A 270 2.84 22.52 11.30
CA GLN A 270 1.93 23.50 11.90
C GLN A 270 0.59 22.88 12.26
N TYR A 271 0.03 22.04 11.37
CA TYR A 271 -1.19 21.29 11.63
C TYR A 271 -1.04 20.37 12.85
N ALA A 272 0.03 19.58 12.92
CA ALA A 272 0.31 18.68 14.04
C ALA A 272 0.50 19.46 15.36
N ALA A 273 1.18 20.60 15.34
CA ALA A 273 1.35 21.44 16.52
C ALA A 273 0.02 21.96 17.08
N ASN A 274 -0.91 22.33 16.19
CA ASN A 274 -2.23 22.88 16.50
C ASN A 274 -3.24 21.82 16.95
N THR A 275 -3.20 20.62 16.35
CA THR A 275 -4.21 19.56 16.57
C THR A 275 -3.72 18.42 17.46
N LYS A 276 -2.40 18.36 17.72
CA LYS A 276 -1.72 17.21 18.34
C LYS A 276 -1.81 15.91 17.53
N ASP A 277 -2.24 15.97 16.27
CA ASP A 277 -2.21 14.83 15.37
C ASP A 277 -0.89 14.78 14.60
N HIS A 278 0.04 13.97 15.11
CA HIS A 278 1.36 13.76 14.52
C HIS A 278 1.41 12.60 13.50
N THR A 279 0.26 11.96 13.20
CA THR A 279 0.22 10.71 12.42
C THR A 279 0.78 10.85 11.00
N VAL A 280 0.64 12.02 10.39
CA VAL A 280 1.16 12.29 9.04
C VAL A 280 2.52 12.99 9.09
N SER A 281 2.68 13.97 9.98
CA SER A 281 3.85 14.85 10.01
C SER A 281 5.15 14.08 10.15
N ASP A 282 5.21 13.14 11.08
CA ASP A 282 6.48 12.54 11.50
C ASP A 282 7.01 11.60 10.41
N THR A 283 6.13 10.76 9.87
CA THR A 283 6.48 9.88 8.74
C THR A 283 6.77 10.68 7.48
N PHE A 284 6.02 11.75 7.19
CA PHE A 284 6.31 12.63 6.05
C PHE A 284 7.70 13.26 6.16
N VAL A 285 8.07 13.78 7.33
CA VAL A 285 9.39 14.36 7.58
C VAL A 285 10.49 13.31 7.40
N GLN A 286 10.33 12.12 7.96
CA GLN A 286 11.30 11.03 7.80
C GLN A 286 11.52 10.66 6.33
N LEU A 287 10.42 10.54 5.56
CA LEU A 287 10.49 10.27 4.12
C LEU A 287 11.19 11.39 3.36
N LEU A 288 10.86 12.65 3.64
CA LEU A 288 11.47 13.79 2.95
C LEU A 288 12.98 13.90 3.26
N LEU A 289 13.39 13.70 4.52
CA LEU A 289 14.80 13.72 4.90
C LEU A 289 15.59 12.57 4.27
N SER A 290 14.97 11.39 4.10
CA SER A 290 15.61 10.26 3.43
C SER A 290 15.96 10.55 1.96
N ARG A 291 15.18 11.41 1.28
CA ARG A 291 15.48 11.87 -0.09
C ARG A 291 16.73 12.74 -0.17
N GLN A 292 17.07 13.45 0.90
CA GLN A 292 18.26 14.31 0.94
C GLN A 292 19.55 13.49 1.13
N ALA A 293 19.43 12.33 1.77
CA ALA A 293 20.55 11.44 2.06
C ALA A 293 20.88 10.47 0.91
N ALA A 294 19.98 10.34 -0.08
CA ALA A 294 20.13 9.50 -1.27
C ALA A 294 20.64 10.32 -2.48
#